data_AF-A0A366LT73-F1
#
_entry.id   AF-A0A366LT73-F1
#
_cell.length_a   1.000
_cell.length_b   1.000
_cell.length_c   1.000
_cell.angle_alpha   90.00
_cell.angle_beta   90.00
_cell.angle_gamma   90.00
#
_symmetry.space_group_name_H-M   'P 1'
#
loop_
_entity.id
_entity.type
_entity.pdbx_description
1 polymer ?
#
loop_
_entity_poly.entity_id
_entity_poly.type
_entity_poly.pdbx_seq_one_letter_code
_entity_poly.pdbx_strand_id
1 'polypeptide(L)'
;MAEFDVPDRVVAAMVAFVAAGAEVSRLAAAHPRPTEIAAGKAVLTDEQREEWRAALAEERRLGEVVRNDPWWTEVAPGRRLAAEAHVRDLAKATRAEPGIPDR
;
A
#
# COMPACT_ATOMS: atom_id res chain seq x y z
N MET A 1 -26.21 2.23 -3.71
CA MET A 1 -25.37 2.46 -4.90
C MET A 1 -24.05 3.01 -4.40
N ALA A 2 -22.91 2.40 -4.76
CA ALA A 2 -21.60 2.95 -4.40
C ALA A 2 -21.51 4.37 -4.99
N GLU A 3 -21.10 5.33 -4.17
CA GLU A 3 -21.04 6.75 -4.54
C GLU A 3 -20.01 7.03 -5.66
N PHE A 4 -19.12 6.07 -5.90
CA PHE A 4 -18.09 6.10 -6.92
C PHE A 4 -18.13 4.78 -7.71
N ASP A 5 -18.17 4.87 -9.03
CA ASP A 5 -17.98 3.73 -9.93
C ASP A 5 -16.47 3.54 -10.14
N VAL A 6 -15.84 2.76 -9.25
CA VAL A 6 -14.39 2.57 -9.22
C VAL A 6 -14.02 1.37 -10.10
N PRO A 7 -13.11 1.54 -11.08
CA PRO A 7 -12.63 0.42 -11.88
C PRO A 7 -11.86 -0.61 -11.04
N ASP A 8 -12.06 -1.90 -11.32
CA ASP A 8 -11.37 -3.00 -10.65
C ASP A 8 -9.84 -2.85 -10.67
N ARG A 9 -9.27 -2.30 -11.75
CA ARG A 9 -7.83 -2.02 -11.86
C ARG A 9 -7.33 -1.04 -10.79
N VAL A 10 -8.13 -0.06 -10.40
CA VAL A 10 -7.79 0.94 -9.37
C VAL A 10 -7.87 0.29 -8.00
N VAL A 11 -8.89 -0.54 -7.76
CA VAL A 11 -9.02 -1.34 -6.53
C VAL A 11 -7.85 -2.31 -6.39
N ALA A 12 -7.50 -3.05 -7.45
CA ALA A 12 -6.37 -3.98 -7.46
C ALA A 12 -5.02 -3.27 -7.23
N ALA A 13 -4.81 -2.12 -7.86
CA ALA A 13 -3.62 -1.30 -7.61
C ALA A 13 -3.56 -0.82 -6.15
N MET A 14 -4.70 -0.44 -5.56
CA MET A 14 -4.77 -0.07 -4.14
C MET A 14 -4.52 -1.27 -3.22
N VAL A 15 -5.04 -2.46 -3.54
CA VAL A 15 -4.75 -3.71 -2.81
C VAL A 15 -3.24 -3.96 -2.77
N ALA A 16 -2.58 -3.88 -3.93
CA ALA A 16 -1.14 -4.05 -4.04
C ALA A 16 -0.36 -3.00 -3.24
N PHE A 17 -0.76 -1.72 -3.34
CA PHE A 17 -0.14 -0.63 -2.59
C PHE A 17 -0.26 -0.82 -1.07
N VAL A 18 -1.44 -1.18 -0.57
CA VAL A 18 -1.65 -1.45 0.87
C VAL A 18 -0.89 -2.69 1.32
N ALA A 19 -0.72 -3.70 0.46
CA ALA A 19 0.12 -4.87 0.76
C ALA A 19 1.61 -4.49 0.87
N ALA A 20 2.12 -3.65 -0.03
CA ALA A 20 3.49 -3.15 0.02
C ALA A 20 3.76 -2.30 1.27
N GLY A 21 2.83 -1.42 1.67
CA GLY A 21 2.95 -0.66 2.92
C GLY A 21 2.92 -1.55 4.16
N ALA A 22 2.15 -2.64 4.15
CA ALA A 22 2.16 -3.64 5.23
C ALA A 22 3.52 -4.36 5.30
N GLU A 23 4.16 -4.61 4.17
CA GLU A 23 5.49 -5.21 4.10
C GLU A 23 6.57 -4.28 4.64
N VAL A 24 6.56 -2.99 4.26
CA VAL A 24 7.43 -1.98 4.86
C VAL A 24 7.21 -1.92 6.38
N SER A 25 5.97 -1.95 6.84
CA SER A 25 5.66 -1.95 8.28
C SER A 25 6.18 -3.21 8.99
N ARG A 26 6.09 -4.38 8.35
CA ARG A 26 6.63 -5.66 8.85
C ARG A 26 8.14 -5.58 9.02
N LEU A 27 8.85 -5.09 8.00
CA LEU A 27 10.29 -4.92 8.05
C LEU A 27 10.69 -3.91 9.15
N ALA A 28 9.89 -2.86 9.37
CA ALA A 28 10.17 -1.84 10.37
C ALA A 28 10.15 -2.43 11.78
N ALA A 29 9.21 -3.36 12.01
CA ALA A 29 9.06 -4.08 13.26
C ALA A 29 10.14 -5.17 13.46
N ALA A 30 10.65 -5.74 12.37
CA ALA A 30 11.71 -6.75 12.40
C ALA A 30 13.12 -6.16 12.54
N HIS A 31 13.31 -4.91 12.10
CA HIS A 31 14.59 -4.22 12.16
C HIS A 31 14.89 -3.63 13.54
N PRO A 32 16.19 -3.48 13.90
CA PRO A 32 16.56 -2.80 15.13
C PRO A 32 16.00 -1.38 15.18
N ARG A 33 15.66 -0.89 16.38
CA ARG A 33 15.09 0.45 16.49
C ARG A 33 16.10 1.50 16.04
N PRO A 34 15.67 2.60 15.39
CA PRO A 34 16.58 3.67 14.98
C PRO A 34 17.44 4.21 16.13
N THR A 35 16.89 4.25 17.35
CA THR A 35 17.61 4.68 18.56
C THR A 35 18.70 3.69 18.99
N GLU A 36 18.52 2.39 18.77
CA GLU A 36 19.52 1.36 19.06
C GLU A 36 20.66 1.42 18.05
N ILE A 37 20.35 1.72 16.79
CA ILE A 37 21.34 1.96 15.73
C ILE A 37 22.15 3.23 16.01
N ALA A 38 21.48 4.34 16.35
CA ALA A 38 22.13 5.61 16.68
C ALA A 38 23.04 5.51 17.92
N ALA A 39 22.65 4.66 18.89
CA ALA A 39 23.47 4.37 20.07
C ALA A 39 24.60 3.34 19.81
N GLY A 40 24.75 2.83 18.59
CA GLY A 40 25.74 1.82 18.22
C GLY A 40 25.48 0.42 18.81
N LYS A 41 24.27 0.17 19.35
CA LYS A 41 23.89 -1.11 19.96
C LYS A 41 23.42 -2.15 18.96
N ALA A 42 23.06 -1.70 17.75
CA ALA A 42 22.64 -2.55 16.66
C ALA A 42 23.12 -1.98 15.32
N VAL A 43 23.27 -2.85 14.31
CA VAL A 43 23.64 -2.46 12.96
C VAL A 43 22.70 -3.18 12.00
N LEU A 44 22.15 -2.44 11.04
CA LEU A 44 21.50 -3.05 9.89
C LEU A 44 22.56 -3.68 8.99
N THR A 45 22.40 -4.95 8.68
CA THR A 45 23.20 -5.63 7.67
C THR A 45 22.92 -5.03 6.28
N ASP A 46 23.84 -5.22 5.34
CA ASP A 46 23.64 -4.74 3.97
C ASP A 46 22.43 -5.40 3.29
N GLU A 47 22.15 -6.66 3.62
CA GLU A 47 20.96 -7.39 3.17
C GLU A 47 19.67 -6.73 3.68
N GLN A 48 19.58 -6.43 4.98
CA GLN A 48 18.42 -5.73 5.56
C GLN A 48 18.24 -4.33 4.98
N ARG A 49 19.35 -3.63 4.67
CA ARG A 49 19.30 -2.32 4.00
C ARG A 49 18.77 -2.43 2.57
N GLU A 50 19.16 -3.47 1.84
CA GLU A 50 18.68 -3.72 0.49
C GLU A 50 17.19 -4.11 0.49
N GLU A 51 16.79 -5.02 1.37
CA GLU A 51 15.39 -5.43 1.55
C GLU A 51 14.49 -4.22 1.88
N TRP A 52 14.94 -3.36 2.80
CA TRP A 52 14.25 -2.12 3.14
C TRP A 52 14.11 -1.17 1.95
N ARG A 53 15.20 -0.97 1.19
CA ARG A 53 15.20 -0.11 0.00
C ARG A 53 14.27 -0.65 -1.08
N ALA A 54 14.30 -1.96 -1.32
CA ALA A 54 13.44 -2.62 -2.29
C ALA A 54 11.96 -2.48 -1.91
N ALA A 55 11.60 -2.73 -0.64
CA ALA A 55 10.23 -2.61 -0.17
C ALA A 55 9.68 -1.17 -0.31
N LEU A 56 10.47 -0.16 0.07
CA LEU A 56 10.10 1.24 -0.11
C LEU A 56 9.98 1.65 -1.57
N ALA A 57 10.88 1.16 -2.43
CA ALA A 57 10.82 1.44 -3.87
C ALA A 57 9.55 0.86 -4.48
N GLU A 58 9.17 -0.35 -4.09
CA GLU A 58 7.96 -1.01 -4.56
C GLU A 58 6.68 -0.33 -4.04
N GLU A 59 6.62 0.02 -2.76
CA GLU A 59 5.51 0.80 -2.19
C GLU A 59 5.33 2.12 -2.95
N ARG A 60 6.44 2.84 -3.21
CA ARG A 60 6.40 4.09 -3.96
C ARG A 60 5.88 3.87 -5.38
N ARG A 61 6.42 2.87 -6.09
CA ARG A 61 6.02 2.53 -7.46
C ARG A 61 4.52 2.24 -7.55
N LEU A 62 4.00 1.41 -6.64
CA LEU A 62 2.59 1.07 -6.59
C LEU A 62 1.72 2.28 -6.22
N GLY A 63 2.18 3.13 -5.30
CA GLY A 63 1.50 4.38 -4.96
C GLY A 63 1.41 5.34 -6.17
N GLU A 64 2.44 5.39 -7.02
CA GLU A 64 2.41 6.15 -8.27
C GLU A 64 1.43 5.56 -9.28
N VAL A 65 1.38 4.23 -9.43
CA VAL A 65 0.37 3.54 -10.26
C VAL A 65 -1.05 3.91 -9.83
N VAL A 66 -1.33 3.83 -8.52
CA VAL A 66 -2.64 4.22 -7.99
C VAL A 66 -2.92 5.69 -8.28
N ARG A 67 -2.02 6.62 -7.92
CA ARG A 67 -2.29 8.05 -8.02
C ARG A 67 -2.45 8.56 -9.45
N ASN A 68 -1.75 7.93 -10.40
CA ASN A 68 -1.69 8.35 -11.80
C ASN A 68 -2.72 7.64 -12.70
N ASP A 69 -3.61 6.79 -12.16
CA ASP A 69 -4.65 6.16 -12.98
C ASP A 69 -5.58 7.22 -13.61
N PRO A 70 -5.91 7.13 -14.91
CA PRO A 70 -6.77 8.09 -15.59
C PRO A 70 -8.15 8.28 -14.96
N TRP A 71 -8.71 7.27 -14.30
CA TRP A 71 -10.04 7.34 -13.66
C TRP A 71 -10.15 8.50 -12.67
N TRP A 72 -9.04 8.90 -12.06
CA TRP A 72 -9.01 10.03 -11.15
C TRP A 72 -9.39 11.37 -11.76
N THR A 73 -9.30 11.51 -13.08
CA THR A 73 -9.74 12.70 -13.81
C THR A 73 -11.26 12.77 -13.95
N GLU A 74 -11.94 11.64 -13.80
CA GLU A 74 -13.40 11.53 -13.86
C GLU A 74 -14.04 11.87 -12.50
N VAL A 75 -13.26 11.86 -11.42
CA VAL A 75 -13.72 12.22 -10.07
C VAL A 75 -13.90 13.73 -9.96
N ALA A 76 -15.10 14.16 -9.57
CA ALA A 76 -15.41 15.57 -9.40
C ALA A 76 -14.43 16.30 -8.46
N PRO A 77 -14.07 17.57 -8.76
CA PRO A 77 -13.24 18.39 -7.88
C PRO A 77 -13.80 18.44 -6.45
N GLY A 78 -12.94 18.35 -5.44
CA GLY A 78 -13.34 18.32 -4.03
C GLY A 78 -13.83 16.96 -3.51
N ARG A 79 -14.09 15.97 -4.39
CA ARG A 79 -14.51 14.61 -4.01
C ARG A 79 -13.36 13.61 -3.93
N ARG A 80 -12.14 14.02 -4.30
CA ARG A 80 -10.95 13.16 -4.37
C ARG A 80 -10.68 12.38 -3.09
N LEU A 81 -10.73 13.04 -1.93
CA LEU A 81 -10.46 12.39 -0.64
C LEU A 81 -11.52 11.32 -0.30
N ALA A 82 -12.80 11.60 -0.59
CA ALA A 82 -13.87 10.64 -0.39
C ALA A 82 -13.75 9.43 -1.33
N ALA A 83 -13.40 9.68 -2.60
CA ALA A 83 -13.13 8.62 -3.58
C ALA A 83 -11.92 7.76 -3.15
N GLU A 84 -10.85 8.36 -2.66
CA GLU A 84 -9.69 7.62 -2.16
C GLU A 84 -10.00 6.78 -0.91
N ALA A 85 -10.77 7.33 0.02
CA ALA A 85 -11.25 6.57 1.17
C ALA A 85 -12.09 5.36 0.71
N HIS A 86 -13.00 5.56 -0.24
CA HIS A 86 -13.82 4.49 -0.79
C HIS A 86 -12.98 3.39 -1.48
N VAL A 87 -12.04 3.77 -2.35
CA VAL A 87 -11.10 2.83 -3.00
C VAL A 87 -10.31 2.03 -1.96
N ARG A 88 -9.85 2.69 -0.89
CA ARG A 88 -9.12 2.05 0.20
C ARG A 88 -10.00 1.06 0.97
N ASP A 89 -11.27 1.38 1.20
CA ASP A 89 -12.21 0.49 1.87
C ASP A 89 -12.56 -0.73 0.99
N LEU A 90 -12.75 -0.53 -0.32
CA LEU A 90 -12.88 -1.64 -1.28
C LEU A 90 -11.65 -2.55 -1.25
N ALA A 91 -10.45 -1.96 -1.30
CA ALA A 91 -9.21 -2.75 -1.24
C ALA A 91 -9.06 -3.55 0.06
N LYS A 92 -9.49 -2.99 1.20
CA LYS A 92 -9.52 -3.72 2.48
C LYS A 92 -10.53 -4.86 2.44
N ALA A 93 -11.72 -4.64 1.89
CA ALA A 93 -12.75 -5.67 1.75
C ALA A 93 -12.27 -6.83 0.87
N THR A 94 -11.67 -6.52 -0.30
CA THR A 94 -11.08 -7.52 -1.21
C THR A 94 -10.00 -8.36 -0.54
N ARG A 95 -9.19 -7.78 0.36
CA ARG A 95 -8.19 -8.53 1.14
C ARG A 95 -8.79 -9.34 2.29
N ALA A 96 -9.96 -8.91 2.80
CA ALA A 96 -10.63 -9.56 3.92
C ALA A 96 -11.47 -10.76 3.49
N GLU A 97 -11.83 -10.87 2.20
CA GLU A 97 -12.45 -12.07 1.64
C GLU A 97 -11.41 -13.21 1.59
N PRO A 98 -11.48 -14.20 2.50
CA PRO A 98 -10.71 -15.42 2.34
C PRO A 98 -11.38 -16.18 1.19
N GLY A 99 -10.61 -16.57 0.18
CA GLY A 99 -11.11 -17.22 -1.03
C GLY A 99 -12.28 -18.15 -0.74
N ILE A 100 -13.44 -17.86 -1.34
CA ILE A 100 -14.51 -18.84 -1.46
C ILE A 100 -13.88 -19.98 -2.29
N PRO A 101 -13.65 -21.18 -1.72
CA PRO A 101 -13.31 -22.31 -2.54
C PRO A 101 -14.54 -22.65 -3.38
N ASP A 102 -14.29 -22.90 -4.67
CA ASP A 102 -15.26 -23.38 -5.67
C ASP A 102 -16.35 -24.28 -5.06
N ARG A 103 -17.58 -24.01 -5.46
CA ARG A 103 -18.68 -24.99 -5.40
C ARG A 103 -19.13 -25.32 -6.81
#